data_AF-A0A2D5YUD7-F1
#
_entry.id   AF-A0A2D5YUD7-F1
#
_cell.length_a   1.000
_cell.length_b   1.000
_cell.length_c   1.000
_cell.angle_alpha   90.00
_cell.angle_beta   90.00
_cell.angle_gamma   90.00
#
_symmetry.space_group_name_H-M   'P 1'
#
loop_
_entity.id
_entity.type
_entity.pdbx_description
1 polymer ?
#
loop_
_entity_poly.entity_id
_entity_poly.type
_entity_poly.pdbx_seq_one_letter_code
_entity_poly.pdbx_strand_id
1 'polypeptide(L)' 'MREKSLGPDHPDLAASQEYLASLYRAMKRDDHAEPLEKRVARIRAIKR' A
#
# COMPACT_ATOMS: atom_id res chain seq x y z
N MET A 1 11.77 -22.06 8.02
CA MET A 1 11.10 -21.63 6.77
C MET A 1 10.09 -20.55 7.12
N ARG A 2 10.29 -19.32 6.64
CA ARG A 2 9.51 -18.12 7.03
C ARG A 2 8.58 -17.69 5.89
N GLU A 3 7.91 -18.66 5.27
CA GLU A 3 6.78 -18.39 4.37
C GLU A 3 5.53 -18.17 5.21
N LYS A 4 5.56 -17.16 6.10
CA LYS A 4 4.31 -16.59 6.59
C LYS A 4 3.81 -15.76 5.44
N SER A 5 2.94 -16.35 4.64
CA SER A 5 2.10 -15.67 3.66
C SER A 5 1.60 -14.38 4.28
N LEU A 6 2.29 -13.26 4.01
CA LEU A 6 1.80 -11.94 4.33
C LEU A 6 0.58 -11.82 3.43
N GLY A 7 -0.60 -12.07 4.01
CA GLY A 7 -1.85 -11.99 3.27
C GLY A 7 -1.95 -10.64 2.54
N PRO A 8 -2.79 -10.53 1.50
CA PRO A 8 -2.92 -9.31 0.71
C PRO A 8 -3.32 -8.06 1.53
N ASP A 9 -3.69 -8.25 2.80
CA ASP A 9 -4.07 -7.24 3.78
C ASP A 9 -3.04 -7.04 4.91
N HIS A 10 -1.81 -7.55 4.77
CA HIS A 10 -0.81 -7.37 5.82
C HIS A 10 -0.33 -5.91 5.89
N PRO A 11 -0.19 -5.31 7.09
CA PRO A 11 0.26 -3.92 7.25
C PRO A 11 1.65 -3.62 6.64
N ASP A 12 2.47 -4.63 6.44
CA ASP A 12 3.78 -4.52 5.77
C ASP A 12 3.65 -4.19 4.27
N LEU A 13 2.59 -4.74 3.65
CA LEU A 13 2.23 -4.44 2.27
C LEU A 13 1.71 -2.99 2.16
N ALA A 14 0.97 -2.50 3.15
CA ALA A 14 0.50 -1.13 3.19
C ALA A 14 1.65 -0.12 3.28
N ALA A 15 2.68 -0.41 4.09
CA ALA A 15 3.87 0.45 4.16
C ALA A 15 4.62 0.51 2.81
N SER A 16 4.75 -0.63 2.13
CA SER A 16 5.40 -0.71 0.82
C SER A 16 4.60 0.02 -0.27
N GLN A 17 3.26 -0.11 -0.25
CA GLN A 17 2.37 0.56 -1.18
C GLN A 17 2.27 2.07 -0.95
N GLU A 18 2.35 2.52 0.31
CA GLU A 18 2.39 3.95 0.64
C GLU A 18 3.66 4.62 0.11
N TYR A 19 4.80 3.93 0.23
CA TYR A 19 6.06 4.41 -0.32
C TYR A 19 6.00 4.53 -1.86
N LEU A 20 5.44 3.51 -2.53
CA LEU A 20 5.20 3.53 -3.97
C LEU A 20 4.25 4.66 -4.39
N ALA A 21 3.15 4.86 -3.67
CA ALA A 21 2.22 5.96 -3.94
C ALA A 21 2.90 7.32 -3.83
N SER A 22 3.72 7.52 -2.80
CA SER A 22 4.50 8.75 -2.60
C SER A 22 5.48 9.00 -3.74
N LEU A 23 6.15 7.94 -4.23
CA LEU A 23 7.04 8.02 -5.38
C LEU A 23 6.27 8.39 -6.66
N TYR A 24 5.10 7.81 -6.88
CA TYR A 24 4.25 8.16 -8.03
C TYR A 24 3.75 9.60 -7.97
N ARG A 25 3.40 10.13 -6.79
CA ARG A 25 3.09 11.55 -6.60
C ARG A 25 4.28 12.44 -6.96
N ALA A 26 5.48 12.07 -6.53
CA ALA A 26 6.71 12.81 -6.89
C ALA A 26 6.98 12.80 -8.41
N MET A 27 6.56 11.73 -9.11
CA MET A 27 6.63 11.63 -10.58
C MET A 27 5.46 12.30 -11.31
N LYS A 28 4.53 12.98 -10.62
CA LYS A 28 3.25 13.47 -11.16
C LYS A 28 2.41 12.40 -11.86
N ARG A 29 2.49 11.15 -11.39
CA ARG A 29 1.73 10.00 -11.90
C ARG A 29 0.58 9.69 -10.96
N ASP A 30 -0.33 10.65 -10.85
CA ASP A 30 -1.45 10.59 -9.91
C ASP A 30 -2.38 9.40 -10.18
N ASP A 31 -2.56 9.02 -11.45
CA ASP A 31 -3.35 7.84 -11.86
C ASP A 31 -2.85 6.52 -11.26
N HIS A 32 -1.54 6.42 -10.99
CA HIS A 32 -0.93 5.25 -10.36
C HIS A 32 -0.88 5.37 -8.84
N ALA A 33 -0.76 6.59 -8.31
CA ALA A 33 -0.73 6.85 -6.86
C ALA A 33 -2.10 6.61 -6.21
N GLU A 34 -3.18 7.12 -6.81
CA GLU A 34 -4.53 7.07 -6.24
C GLU A 34 -5.04 5.64 -5.91
N PRO A 35 -4.91 4.63 -6.79
CA PRO A 35 -5.33 3.27 -6.46
C PRO A 35 -4.48 2.64 -5.35
N LEU A 36 -3.20 3.02 -5.23
CA LEU A 36 -2.32 2.56 -4.16
C LEU A 36 -2.71 3.18 -2.82
N GLU A 37 -2.96 4.50 -2.78
CA GLU A 37 -3.43 5.20 -1.57
C GLU A 37 -4.77 4.61 -1.08
N LYS A 38 -5.71 4.31 -1.99
CA LYS A 38 -6.99 3.65 -1.66
C LYS A 38 -6.78 2.25 -1.06
N ARG A 39 -5.79 1.50 -1.55
CA ARG A 39 -5.48 0.16 -1.04
C ARG A 39 -4.84 0.23 0.34
N VAL A 40 -3.91 1.16 0.55
CA VAL A 40 -3.31 1.46 1.87
C VAL A 40 -4.39 1.86 2.87
N ALA A 41 -5.31 2.74 2.47
CA ALA A 41 -6.42 3.17 3.31
C ALA A 41 -7.34 2.01 3.74
N ARG A 42 -7.65 1.08 2.82
CA ARG A 42 -8.42 -0.14 3.16
C ARG A 42 -7.70 -1.02 4.16
N ILE A 43 -6.40 -1.28 3.96
CA ILE A 43 -5.61 -2.11 4.87
C ILE A 43 -5.51 -1.46 6.27
N ARG A 44 -5.35 -0.12 6.33
CA ARG A 44 -5.38 0.64 7.59
C ARG A 44 -6.74 0.59 8.27
N ALA A 45 -7.83 0.65 7.50
CA ALA A 45 -9.19 0.56 8.02
C ALA A 45 -9.50 -0.83 8.61
N ILE A 46 -8.95 -1.91 8.05
CA ILE A 46 -9.11 -3.28 8.57
C ILE A 46 -8.42 -3.45 9.94
N LYS A 47 -7.39 -2.66 10.22
CA LYS A 47 -6.60 -2.75 11.46
C LYS A 47 -7.13 -1.88 12.61
N ARG A 48 -8.24 -1.15 12.42
CA ARG A 48 -8.85 -0.25 13.41
C ARG A 48 -10.01 -0.93 14.12
#